data_AF-A0A3B4WW90-F1
#
_entry.id   AF-A0A3B4WW90-F1
#
_cell.length_a   1.000
_cell.length_b   1.000
_cell.length_c   1.000
_cell.angle_alpha   90.00
_cell.angle_beta   90.00
_cell.angle_gamma   90.00
#
_symmetry.space_group_name_H-M   'P 1'
#
loop_
_entity.id
_entity.type
_entity.pdbx_description
1 polymer ?
#
loop_
_entity_poly.entity_id
_entity_poly.type
_entity_poly.pdbx_seq_one_letter_code
_entity_poly.pdbx_strand_id
1 'polypeptide(L)'
;SGRSTIFFLSLAVILDVIGLILFFVGIFAPLSFWDFFVLSGPLLIFLSLVFWIFWYLGNLTPSGLLQLSHFTHHVHVIYSQVAKHVM
;
A
#
# COMPACT_ATOMS: atom_id res chain seq x y z
N SER A 1 20.73 6.11 -3.90
CA SER A 1 20.10 4.88 -3.37
C SER A 1 18.65 4.68 -3.85
N GLY A 2 18.27 5.08 -5.07
CA GLY A 2 16.87 5.06 -5.53
C GLY A 2 16.49 3.92 -6.50
N ARG A 3 17.44 3.10 -6.95
CA ARG A 3 17.20 2.08 -7.99
C ARG A 3 16.37 0.90 -7.49
N SER A 4 16.59 0.44 -6.26
CA SER A 4 15.87 -0.70 -5.68
C SER A 4 14.39 -0.40 -5.40
N THR A 5 14.07 0.85 -5.05
CA THR A 5 12.69 1.28 -4.81
C THR A 5 11.85 1.18 -6.08
N ILE A 6 12.41 1.61 -7.22
CA ILE A 6 11.72 1.50 -8.53
C ILE A 6 11.51 0.03 -8.93
N PHE A 7 12.45 -0.86 -8.59
CA PHE A 7 12.30 -2.29 -8.86
C PHE A 7 11.06 -2.89 -8.15
N PHE A 8 10.86 -2.59 -6.86
CA PHE A 8 9.68 -3.05 -6.13
C PHE A 8 8.37 -2.50 -6.69
N LEU A 9 8.36 -1.22 -7.10
CA LEU A 9 7.21 -0.60 -7.73
C LEU A 9 6.85 -1.29 -9.05
N SER A 10 7.84 -1.50 -9.92
CA SER A 10 7.64 -2.17 -11.20
C SER A 10 7.11 -3.60 -10.99
N LEU A 11 7.65 -4.32 -10.01
CA LEU A 11 7.20 -5.68 -9.71
C LEU A 11 5.75 -5.69 -9.22
N ALA A 12 5.37 -4.77 -8.32
CA ALA A 12 3.99 -4.64 -7.85
C ALA A 12 3.02 -4.38 -9.02
N VAL A 13 3.34 -3.40 -9.87
CA VAL A 13 2.49 -3.06 -11.02
C VAL A 13 2.39 -4.22 -12.02
N ILE A 14 3.49 -4.92 -12.30
CA ILE A 14 3.49 -6.09 -13.19
C ILE A 14 2.61 -7.20 -12.62
N LEU A 15 2.70 -7.47 -11.31
CA LEU A 15 1.86 -8.47 -10.64
C LEU A 15 0.37 -8.08 -10.69
N ASP A 16 0.02 -6.81 -10.46
CA ASP A 16 -1.37 -6.34 -10.58
C ASP A 16 -1.92 -6.54 -12.00
N VAL A 17 -1.15 -6.13 -13.02
CA VAL A 17 -1.57 -6.26 -14.43
C VAL A 17 -1.73 -7.73 -14.82
N ILE A 18 -0.77 -8.58 -14.47
CA ILE A 18 -0.86 -10.03 -14.74
C ILE A 18 -2.04 -10.64 -13.99
N GLY A 19 -2.24 -10.29 -12.72
CA GLY A 19 -3.34 -10.78 -11.90
C GLY A 19 -4.71 -10.39 -12.45
N LEU A 20 -4.86 -9.15 -12.93
CA LEU A 20 -6.07 -8.67 -13.58
C LEU A 20 -6.32 -9.40 -14.91
N ILE A 21 -5.29 -9.58 -15.73
CA ILE A 21 -5.41 -10.34 -16.98
C ILE A 21 -5.83 -11.77 -16.69
N LEU A 22 -5.18 -12.46 -15.74
CA LEU A 22 -5.55 -13.83 -15.36
C LEU A 22 -6.99 -13.90 -14.82
N PHE A 23 -7.40 -12.94 -14.00
CA PHE A 23 -8.77 -12.89 -13.48
C PHE A 23 -9.80 -12.69 -14.60
N PHE A 24 -9.56 -11.78 -15.55
CA PHE A 24 -10.44 -11.56 -16.69
C PHE A 24 -10.43 -12.72 -17.70
N VAL A 25 -9.26 -13.28 -18.00
CA VAL A 25 -9.11 -14.46 -18.87
C VAL A 25 -9.69 -15.71 -18.24
N GLY A 26 -9.66 -15.81 -16.90
CA GLY A 26 -10.58 -16.63 -16.14
C GLY A 26 -11.97 -16.23 -16.60
N ILE A 27 -12.59 -15.22 -15.99
CA ILE A 27 -14.02 -14.91 -16.14
C ILE A 27 -14.60 -15.07 -17.56
N PHE A 28 -13.94 -14.54 -18.58
CA PHE A 28 -14.48 -14.45 -19.93
C PHE A 28 -14.12 -15.61 -20.87
N ALA A 29 -13.08 -16.41 -20.61
CA ALA A 29 -12.68 -17.47 -21.54
C ALA A 29 -13.33 -18.81 -21.17
N PRO A 30 -13.89 -19.56 -22.13
CA PRO A 30 -14.44 -20.90 -21.88
C PRO A 30 -13.32 -21.95 -21.82
N LEU A 31 -12.45 -21.85 -20.82
CA LEU A 31 -11.35 -22.79 -20.57
C LEU A 31 -11.81 -23.89 -19.62
N SER A 32 -11.37 -25.13 -19.84
CA SER A 32 -11.68 -26.26 -18.95
C SER A 32 -11.10 -26.14 -17.54
N PHE A 33 -10.11 -25.25 -17.34
CA PHE A 33 -9.43 -24.98 -16.08
C PHE A 33 -9.61 -23.51 -15.62
N TRP A 34 -10.75 -22.93 -15.96
CA TRP A 34 -11.17 -21.58 -15.58
C TRP A 34 -11.03 -21.27 -14.09
N ASP A 35 -11.39 -22.23 -13.24
CA ASP A 35 -11.35 -22.09 -11.77
C ASP A 35 -9.94 -21.74 -11.28
N PHE A 36 -8.91 -22.30 -11.92
CA PHE A 36 -7.52 -22.00 -11.56
C PHE A 36 -7.16 -20.54 -11.83
N PHE A 37 -7.59 -19.98 -12.96
CA PHE A 37 -7.33 -18.57 -13.31
C PHE A 37 -8.09 -17.60 -12.42
N VAL A 38 -9.37 -17.90 -12.16
CA VAL A 38 -10.22 -17.08 -11.29
C VAL A 38 -9.70 -17.06 -9.86
N LEU A 39 -9.08 -18.15 -9.38
CA LEU A 39 -8.45 -18.20 -8.05
C LEU A 39 -7.05 -17.58 -8.04
N SER A 40 -6.22 -17.87 -9.03
CA SER A 40 -4.82 -17.38 -9.08
C SER A 40 -4.72 -15.89 -9.38
N GLY A 41 -5.61 -15.31 -10.20
CA GLY A 41 -5.58 -13.90 -10.56
C GLY A 41 -5.69 -12.97 -9.34
N PRO A 42 -6.78 -13.03 -8.55
CA PRO A 42 -6.93 -12.24 -7.33
C PRO A 42 -5.86 -12.56 -6.27
N LEU A 43 -5.40 -13.81 -6.18
CA LEU A 43 -4.31 -14.18 -5.28
C LEU A 43 -3.01 -13.44 -5.63
N LEU A 44 -2.74 -13.26 -6.92
CA LEU A 44 -1.55 -12.58 -7.44
C LEU A 44 -1.64 -11.05 -7.21
N ILE A 45 -2.83 -10.47 -7.36
CA ILE A 45 -3.12 -9.07 -6.96
C ILE A 45 -2.95 -8.89 -5.45
N PHE A 46 -3.42 -9.84 -4.64
CA PHE A 46 -3.26 -9.77 -3.19
C PHE A 46 -1.78 -9.83 -2.78
N LEU A 47 -0.99 -10.65 -3.46
CA LEU A 47 0.46 -10.73 -3.25
C LEU A 47 1.18 -9.43 -3.65
N SER A 48 0.70 -8.73 -4.68
CA SER A 48 1.23 -7.41 -5.09
C SER A 48 1.15 -6.35 -3.98
N LEU A 49 0.14 -6.40 -3.11
CA LEU A 49 0.01 -5.48 -1.96
C LEU A 49 1.22 -5.51 -1.04
N VAL A 50 1.88 -6.67 -0.90
CA VAL A 50 3.10 -6.81 -0.08
C VAL A 50 4.23 -5.94 -0.65
N PHE A 51 4.40 -5.93 -1.98
CA PHE A 51 5.40 -5.12 -2.65
C PHE A 51 5.06 -3.63 -2.62
N TRP A 52 3.77 -3.29 -2.74
CA TRP A 52 3.29 -1.93 -2.52
C TRP A 52 3.64 -1.41 -1.12
N ILE A 53 3.43 -2.21 -0.08
CA ILE A 53 3.75 -1.84 1.31
C ILE A 53 5.25 -1.60 1.45
N PHE A 54 6.11 -2.48 0.93
CA PHE A 54 7.57 -2.29 0.99
C PHE A 54 8.03 -1.05 0.22
N TRP A 55 7.44 -0.78 -0.93
CA TRP A 55 7.70 0.44 -1.70
C TRP A 55 7.31 1.69 -0.90
N TYR A 56 6.10 1.72 -0.34
CA TYR A 56 5.64 2.82 0.51
C TYR A 56 6.56 3.01 1.71
N LEU A 57 6.88 1.95 2.44
CA LEU A 57 7.71 2.03 3.65
C LEU A 57 9.11 2.62 3.35
N GLY A 58 9.69 2.30 2.19
CA GLY A 58 10.95 2.89 1.74
C GLY A 58 10.83 4.32 1.18
N ASN A 59 9.64 4.73 0.73
CA ASN A 59 9.36 6.06 0.20
C ASN A 59 8.79 7.03 1.24
N LEU A 60 8.40 6.54 2.43
CA LEU A 60 7.97 7.37 3.55
C LEU A 60 9.16 8.21 4.04
N THR A 61 9.13 9.51 3.73
CA THR A 61 10.16 10.44 4.21
C THR A 61 9.91 10.78 5.68
N PRO A 62 10.93 10.72 6.57
CA PRO A 62 10.78 11.04 7.99
C PRO A 62 10.20 12.43 8.25
N SER A 63 10.35 13.37 7.32
CA SER A 63 9.82 14.74 7.43
C SER A 63 8.29 14.78 7.52
N GLY A 64 7.57 13.93 6.79
CA GLY A 64 6.11 13.86 6.89
C GLY A 64 5.64 13.34 8.25
N LEU A 65 6.38 12.37 8.82
CA LEU A 65 6.11 11.82 10.14
C LEU A 65 6.49 12.80 11.26
N LEU A 66 7.59 13.55 11.10
CA LEU A 66 8.00 14.61 12.03
C LEU A 66 7.06 15.80 12.02
N GLN A 67 6.47 16.13 10.87
CA GLN A 67 5.49 17.21 10.77
C GLN A 67 4.17 16.83 11.47
N LEU A 68 3.74 15.57 11.34
CA LEU A 68 2.56 15.05 12.05
C LEU A 68 2.81 14.92 13.57
N SER A 69 4.00 14.48 13.99
CA SER A 69 4.35 14.37 15.40
C SER A 69 4.52 15.74 16.06
N HIS A 70 5.11 16.71 15.36
CA HIS A 70 5.23 18.08 15.82
C HIS A 70 3.85 18.74 15.98
N PHE A 71 2.94 18.58 15.00
CA PHE A 71 1.56 19.07 15.12
C PHE A 71 0.81 18.43 16.29
N THR A 72 0.93 17.10 16.44
CA THR A 72 0.31 16.35 17.56
C THR A 72 0.81 16.84 18.91
N HIS A 73 2.11 17.16 19.02
CA HIS A 73 2.71 17.72 20.23
C HIS A 73 2.16 19.11 20.53
N HIS A 74 2.02 20.00 19.53
CA HIS A 74 1.43 21.32 19.72
C HIS A 74 -0.02 21.27 20.19
N VAL A 75 -0.83 20.39 19.60
CA VAL A 75 -2.22 20.18 20.02
C VAL A 75 -2.28 19.72 21.48
N HIS A 76 -1.48 18.72 21.86
CA HIS A 76 -1.45 18.22 23.23
C HIS A 76 -1.01 19.29 24.25
N VAL A 77 -0.02 20.13 23.89
CA VAL A 77 0.40 21.26 24.72
C VAL A 77 -0.75 22.24 24.91
N ILE A 78 -1.45 22.63 23.84
CA ILE A 78 -2.60 23.55 23.92
C ILE A 78 -3.70 22.99 24.83
N TYR A 79 -4.10 21.73 24.65
CA TYR A 79 -5.09 21.08 25.51
C TYR A 79 -4.67 21.09 26.99
N SER A 80 -3.41 20.80 27.28
CA SER A 80 -2.89 20.81 28.66
C SER A 80 -2.86 22.21 29.29
N GLN A 81 -2.67 23.27 28.49
CA GLN A 81 -2.71 24.65 28.96
C GLN A 81 -4.14 25.12 29.23
N VAL A 82 -5.06 24.81 28.32
CA VAL A 82 -6.49 25.13 28.49
C VAL A 82 -7.06 24.40 29.70
N ALA A 83 -6.76 23.11 29.87
CA ALA A 83 -7.24 22.32 31.00
C ALA A 83 -6.78 22.90 32.36
N LYS A 84 -5.55 23.42 32.46
CA LYS A 84 -5.04 24.08 33.68
C LYS A 84 -5.65 25.45 33.96
N HIS A 85 -6.25 26.10 32.97
CA HIS A 85 -6.90 27.40 33.14
C HIS A 85 -8.40 27.28 33.45
N VAL A 86 -9.00 26.12 33.18
CA VAL A 86 -10.43 25.85 33.41
C VAL A 86 -10.69 25.15 34.75
N MET A 87 -9.64 24.59 35.38
CA MET A 87 -9.67 23.95 36.71
C MET A 87 -9.04 24.86 37.76
#